data_AF-A0A3D5BD08-F1
#
_entry.id   AF-A0A3D5BD08-F1
#
_cell.length_a   1.000
_cell.length_b   1.000
_cell.length_c   1.000
_cell.angle_alpha   90.00
_cell.angle_beta   90.00
_cell.angle_gamma   90.00
#
_symmetry.space_group_name_H-M   'P 1'
#
loop_
_entity.id
_entity.type
_entity.pdbx_description
1 polymer ?
#
loop_
_entity_poly.entity_id
_entity_poly.type
_entity_poly.pdbx_seq_one_letter_code
_entity_poly.pdbx_strand_id
1 'polypeptide(L)' 'MKSKIRILITALALSQLAACASLDTVKPWQRGTLAKKEMQLNSAGLDNALDDHIYFSKEGSSGGRSFAGGGCGCN' A
#
# COMPACT_ATOMS: atom_id res chain seq x y z
N MET A 1 19.65 -36.06 18.71
CA MET A 1 20.25 -34.71 18.53
C MET A 1 19.52 -33.86 17.48
N LYS A 2 19.26 -34.37 16.27
CA LYS A 2 18.60 -33.60 15.17
C LYS A 2 17.25 -32.97 15.55
N SER A 3 16.42 -33.66 16.35
CA SER A 3 15.13 -33.14 16.84
C SER A 3 15.29 -31.94 17.80
N LYS A 4 16.26 -31.99 18.72
CA LYS A 4 16.55 -30.88 19.64
C LYS A 4 17.04 -29.62 18.91
N ILE A 5 17.84 -29.81 17.85
CA ILE A 5 18.31 -28.71 16.98
C ILE A 5 17.14 -28.07 16.23
N ARG A 6 16.20 -28.87 15.70
CA ARG A 6 14.99 -28.33 15.04
C ARG A 6 14.15 -27.49 15.99
N ILE A 7 13.94 -27.97 17.22
CA ILE A 7 13.19 -27.25 18.26
C ILE A 7 13.86 -25.91 18.59
N LEU A 8 15.18 -25.89 18.76
CA LEU A 8 15.96 -24.67 19.01
C LEU A 8 15.85 -23.65 17.88
N ILE A 9 15.94 -24.09 16.61
CA ILE A 9 15.80 -23.21 15.45
C ILE A 9 14.39 -22.62 15.37
N THR A 10 13.35 -23.42 15.59
CA THR A 10 11.97 -22.91 15.61
C THR A 10 11.75 -21.91 16.73
N ALA A 11 12.25 -22.18 17.94
CA ALA A 11 12.11 -21.25 19.07
C ALA A 11 12.82 -19.91 18.80
N LEU A 12 14.01 -19.95 18.18
CA LEU A 12 14.74 -18.74 17.79
C LEU A 12 13.97 -17.93 16.74
N ALA A 13 13.39 -18.59 15.72
CA ALA A 13 12.59 -17.92 14.70
C ALA A 13 11.33 -17.24 15.29
N LEU A 14 10.65 -17.90 16.22
CA LEU A 14 9.48 -17.35 16.93
C LEU A 14 9.83 -16.12 17.79
N SER A 15 11.01 -16.08 18.39
CA SER A 15 11.45 -14.93 19.19
C SER A 15 11.62 -13.63 18.37
N GLN A 16 11.99 -13.76 17.10
CA GLN A 16 12.18 -12.61 16.19
C GLN A 16 10.86 -11.92 15.85
N LEU A 17 9.73 -12.66 15.82
CA LEU A 17 8.41 -12.08 15.56
C LEU A 17 7.90 -11.24 16.74
N ALA A 18 8.33 -11.54 17.96
CA ALA A 18 7.94 -10.79 19.16
C ALA A 18 8.60 -9.40 19.23
N ALA A 19 9.73 -9.18 18.53
CA ALA A 19 10.43 -7.90 18.51
C ALA A 19 9.60 -6.74 17.89
N CYS A 20 8.65 -7.07 17.01
CA CYS A 20 7.73 -6.08 16.42
C CYS A 20 6.60 -5.66 17.37
N ALA A 21 6.33 -6.44 18.42
CA ALA A 21 5.26 -6.14 19.39
C ALA A 21 5.68 -5.08 20.42
N SER A 22 6.98 -4.88 20.63
CA SER A 22 7.57 -3.84 21.50
C SER A 22 7.75 -2.49 20.81
N LEU A 23 7.32 -2.34 19.55
CA LEU A 23 7.27 -1.04 18.91
C LEU A 23 6.20 -0.22 19.61
N ASP A 24 6.63 0.80 20.36
CA ASP A 24 5.75 1.74 21.04
C ASP A 24 4.70 2.25 20.04
N THR A 25 3.43 2.02 20.39
CA THR A 25 2.33 2.46 19.55
C THR A 25 2.23 3.98 19.65
N VAL A 26 2.77 4.66 18.64
CA VAL A 26 2.73 6.13 18.52
C VAL A 26 1.29 6.59 18.73
N LYS A 27 1.06 7.41 19.76
CA LYS A 27 -0.28 7.85 20.17
C LYS A 27 -0.94 8.60 19.01
N PRO A 28 -2.27 8.53 18.84
CA PRO A 28 -2.94 9.09 17.66
C PRO A 28 -2.57 10.55 17.33
N TRP A 29 -2.41 11.40 18.35
CA TRP A 29 -2.03 12.81 18.19
C TRP A 29 -0.55 13.04 17.85
N GLN A 30 0.33 12.06 18.10
CA GLN A 30 1.75 12.11 17.70
C GLN A 30 1.92 11.84 16.19
N ARG A 31 0.89 11.32 15.50
CA ARG A 31 0.90 11.11 14.04
C ARG A 31 0.54 12.38 13.25
N GLY A 32 -0.02 13.39 13.91
CA GLY A 32 -0.58 14.58 13.25
C GLY A 32 0.45 15.44 12.50
N THR A 33 1.71 15.44 12.92
CA THR A 33 2.79 16.20 12.26
C THR A 33 3.41 15.45 11.08
N LEU A 34 3.24 14.14 11.00
CA LEU A 34 3.81 13.28 9.95
C LEU A 34 2.84 13.05 8.80
N ALA A 35 1.53 13.13 9.04
CA ALA A 35 0.51 12.94 8.02
C ALA A 35 0.28 14.21 7.18
N LYS A 36 1.29 14.62 6.42
CA LYS A 36 1.18 15.79 5.54
C LYS A 36 0.21 15.52 4.39
N LYS A 37 -0.45 16.58 3.90
CA LYS A 37 -1.42 16.47 2.79
C LYS A 37 -0.76 15.97 1.50
N GLU A 38 0.50 16.35 1.25
CA GLU A 38 1.26 15.88 0.09
C GLU A 38 1.55 14.37 0.07
N MET A 39 1.49 13.68 1.22
CA MET A 39 1.73 12.24 1.31
C MET A 39 0.50 11.39 0.96
N GLN A 40 -0.64 12.02 0.62
CA GLN A 40 -1.80 11.31 0.11
C GLN A 40 -1.51 10.70 -1.27
N LEU A 41 -2.02 9.50 -1.53
CA LEU A 41 -1.85 8.79 -2.80
C LEU A 41 -2.29 9.61 -4.02
N ASN A 42 -3.20 10.57 -3.83
CA ASN A 42 -3.74 11.46 -4.85
C ASN A 42 -3.63 12.94 -4.44
N SER A 43 -2.53 13.32 -3.79
CA SER A 43 -2.35 14.66 -3.23
C SER A 43 -2.45 15.80 -4.28
N ALA A 44 -2.16 15.52 -5.54
CA ALA A 44 -2.30 16.42 -6.68
C ALA A 44 -3.55 16.12 -7.51
N GLY A 45 -4.73 16.55 -7.05
CA GLY A 45 -6.00 16.19 -7.69
C GLY A 45 -6.12 16.57 -9.17
N LEU A 46 -5.56 17.71 -9.58
CA LEU A 46 -5.59 18.16 -10.98
C LEU A 46 -4.73 17.27 -11.88
N ASP A 47 -3.51 16.95 -11.45
CA ASP A 47 -2.59 16.11 -12.22
C ASP A 47 -3.16 14.69 -12.36
N ASN A 48 -3.71 14.14 -11.28
CA ASN A 48 -4.39 12.83 -11.33
C ASN A 48 -5.56 12.81 -12.32
N ALA A 49 -6.39 13.87 -12.34
CA ALA A 49 -7.51 13.98 -13.27
C ALA A 49 -7.04 14.10 -14.73
N LEU A 50 -5.94 14.83 -14.96
CA LEU A 50 -5.33 14.94 -16.28
C LEU A 50 -4.77 13.60 -16.75
N ASP A 51 -4.04 12.89 -15.89
CA ASP A 51 -3.49 11.57 -16.18
C ASP A 51 -4.60 10.57 -16.50
N ASP A 52 -5.70 10.57 -15.73
CA ASP A 52 -6.87 9.72 -16.01
C ASP A 52 -7.50 10.07 -17.37
N HIS A 53 -7.65 11.35 -17.70
CA HIS A 53 -8.18 11.77 -19.01
C HIS A 53 -7.28 11.30 -20.16
N ILE A 54 -5.96 11.42 -20.03
CA ILE A 54 -5.00 10.94 -21.04
C ILE A 54 -5.08 9.42 -21.15
N TYR A 55 -5.13 8.71 -20.03
CA TYR A 55 -5.19 7.25 -19.98
C TYR A 55 -6.46 6.72 -20.65
N PHE A 56 -7.64 7.27 -20.34
CA PHE A 56 -8.88 6.88 -21.01
C PHE A 56 -8.88 7.21 -22.51
N SER A 57 -8.31 8.37 -22.89
CA SER A 57 -8.20 8.77 -24.29
C SER A 57 -7.32 7.83 -25.12
N LYS A 58 -6.32 7.20 -24.51
CA LYS A 58 -5.36 6.32 -25.21
C LYS A 58 -5.69 4.84 -25.09
N GLU A 59 -6.14 4.42 -23.91
CA GLU A 59 -6.15 3.00 -23.51
C GLU A 59 -7.51 2.55 -22.96
N GLY A 60 -8.53 3.43 -22.91
CA GLY A 60 -9.87 3.09 -22.40
C GLY A 60 -10.62 2.02 -23.19
N SER A 61 -10.20 1.72 -24.43
CA SER A 61 -10.75 0.61 -25.22
C SER A 61 -10.26 -0.76 -24.72
N SER A 62 -9.14 -0.82 -23.99
CA SER A 62 -8.52 -2.06 -23.50
C SER A 62 -8.96 -2.48 -22.10
N GLY A 63 -9.80 -1.69 -21.44
CA GLY A 63 -10.14 -1.84 -20.02
C GLY A 63 -9.39 -0.82 -19.17
N GLY A 64 -10.13 0.10 -18.57
CA GLY A 64 -9.62 1.16 -17.72
C GLY A 64 -9.69 0.86 -16.23
N ARG A 65 -9.20 1.80 -15.41
CA ARG A 65 -9.10 1.70 -13.94
C ARG A 65 -10.45 1.73 -13.20
N SER A 66 -11.57 1.79 -13.92
CA SER A 66 -12.93 1.86 -13.38
C SER A 66 -13.80 0.72 -13.88
N PHE A 67 -14.80 0.34 -13.08
CA PHE A 67 -15.72 -0.77 -13.35
C PHE A 67 -16.51 -0.66 -14.67
N ALA A 68 -16.59 0.54 -15.25
CA ALA A 68 -17.22 0.81 -16.54
C ALA A 68 -16.21 1.10 -17.69
N GLY A 69 -14.91 0.97 -17.45
CA GLY A 69 -13.86 1.45 -18.35
C GLY A 69 -13.44 0.48 -19.46
N GLY A 70 -14.21 -0.57 -19.76
CA GLY A 70 -13.88 -1.54 -20.82
C GLY A 70 -14.74 -1.35 -22.05
N GLY A 71 -14.51 -0.31 -22.83
CA GLY A 71 -15.30 -0.08 -24.06
C GLY A 71 -14.85 1.16 -24.83
N CYS A 72 -14.51 0.95 -26.11
CA CYS A 72 -14.17 1.89 -27.20
C CYS A 72 -13.39 3.20 -26.91
N GLY A 73 -12.95 3.48 -25.68
CA GLY A 73 -12.25 4.71 -25.29
C GLY A 73 -13.15 5.95 -25.17
N CYS A 74 -14.48 5.81 -25.22
CA CYS A 74 -15.41 6.94 -25.11
C CYS A 74 -15.95 7.05 -23.67
N ASN A 75 -15.29 7.84 -22.81
CA ASN A 75 -15.89 8.38 -21.58
C ASN A 75 -16.48 9.77 -21.87
#